data_AF-A0A3A8ZCA2-F1
#
_entry.id   AF-A0A3A8ZCA2-F1
#
_cell.length_a   1.000
_cell.length_b   1.000
_cell.length_c   1.000
_cell.angle_alpha   90.00
_cell.angle_beta   90.00
_cell.angle_gamma   90.00
#
_symmetry.space_group_name_H-M   'P 1'
#
loop_
_entity.id
_entity.type
_entity.pdbx_description
1 polymer ?
#
loop_
_entity_poly.entity_id
_entity_poly.type
_entity_poly.pdbx_seq_one_letter_code
_entity_poly.pdbx_strand_id
1 'polypeptide(L)'
;MDFGVTGKLGGYYLAEQYQKNGAAGKSEGMSFAELAAAKAVEKGTAAGMSFKDMWQARFPGAYYHVMDGSKISQGAWDRNDFPFERFFSDSVDESILNWASSGAEPSANSPEVQSRWSATAGKKAVIVPPALEQKMQGNPELAEKVMATVENFIATYPATPGCSYLIELDENGEISKYRVTSPGTITVSSSEFVEARKAREAKHAEYERLAEESALKRKMLAQEVDRRFYQSKAVSIAAYEAAGILK
;
A
#
# COMPACT_ATOMS: atom_id res chain seq x y z
N MET A 1 -40.68 -29.90 47.56
CA MET A 1 -40.36 -28.47 47.77
C MET A 1 -39.11 -28.21 46.93
N ASP A 2 -39.23 -27.79 45.68
CA ASP A 2 -39.56 -26.46 45.13
C ASP A 2 -38.32 -25.55 44.95
N PHE A 3 -37.92 -25.41 43.67
CA PHE A 3 -37.27 -24.33 42.89
C PHE A 3 -36.05 -23.51 43.41
N GLY A 4 -34.98 -23.49 42.58
CA GLY A 4 -34.64 -22.29 41.79
C GLY A 4 -33.47 -21.38 42.21
N VAL A 5 -32.68 -21.02 41.18
CA VAL A 5 -31.97 -19.74 40.94
C VAL A 5 -30.43 -19.75 40.93
N THR A 6 -29.96 -19.22 39.80
CA THR A 6 -28.63 -18.93 39.26
C THR A 6 -27.91 -17.79 40.00
N GLY A 7 -26.57 -17.73 39.87
CA GLY A 7 -25.80 -16.57 40.31
C GLY A 7 -24.34 -16.60 39.86
N LYS A 8 -24.05 -15.85 38.79
CA LYS A 8 -22.74 -15.43 38.26
C LYS A 8 -21.63 -15.26 39.32
N LEU A 9 -20.41 -15.67 38.97
CA LEU A 9 -19.18 -14.90 39.23
C LEU A 9 -18.14 -15.23 38.13
N GLY A 10 -18.36 -14.63 36.96
CA GLY A 10 -17.32 -14.47 35.94
C GLY A 10 -16.62 -13.13 36.12
N GLY A 11 -15.33 -13.11 35.82
CA GLY A 11 -14.65 -11.88 35.41
C GLY A 11 -13.51 -11.39 36.29
N TYR A 12 -12.45 -12.19 36.54
CA TYR A 12 -11.16 -11.66 37.03
C TYR A 12 -9.93 -12.43 36.53
N TYR A 13 -9.96 -13.03 35.34
CA TYR A 13 -8.78 -13.76 34.82
C TYR A 13 -8.41 -13.48 33.35
N LEU A 14 -8.97 -12.44 32.73
CA LEU A 14 -8.69 -12.12 31.31
C LEU A 14 -8.01 -10.77 31.07
N ALA A 15 -7.75 -9.97 32.10
CA ALA A 15 -7.18 -8.62 31.92
C ALA A 15 -5.66 -8.54 32.08
N GLU A 16 -4.97 -9.57 32.60
CA GLU A 16 -3.52 -9.52 32.85
C GLU A 16 -2.65 -10.08 31.72
N GLN A 17 -3.23 -10.71 30.69
CA GLN A 17 -2.43 -11.24 29.58
C GLN A 17 -2.17 -10.25 28.43
N TYR A 18 -2.79 -9.06 28.42
CA TYR A 18 -2.56 -8.05 27.38
C TYR A 18 -1.51 -6.97 27.76
N GLN A 19 -0.85 -7.08 28.91
CA GLN A 19 0.14 -6.08 29.37
C GLN A 19 1.59 -6.56 29.49
N LYS A 20 1.92 -7.73 28.95
CA LYS A 20 3.33 -8.18 28.82
C LYS A 20 3.60 -8.76 27.45
N ASN A 21 3.72 -7.91 26.43
CA ASN A 21 4.50 -8.19 25.22
C ASN A 21 5.11 -6.90 24.64
N GLY A 22 5.42 -5.94 25.52
CA GLY A 22 6.25 -4.78 25.22
C GLY A 22 7.70 -5.04 25.62
N ALA A 23 8.33 -6.09 25.08
CA ALA A 23 9.79 -6.26 25.14
C ALA A 23 10.23 -7.23 24.05
N ALA A 24 11.27 -6.84 23.32
CA ALA A 24 11.87 -7.50 22.17
C ALA A 24 12.00 -9.04 22.27
N GLY A 25 11.60 -9.74 21.20
CA GLY A 25 12.01 -11.12 20.95
C GLY A 25 10.95 -11.97 20.23
N LYS A 26 11.12 -12.14 18.91
CA LYS A 26 10.58 -13.20 18.04
C LYS A 26 9.13 -13.64 18.28
N SER A 27 8.24 -13.23 17.40
CA SER A 27 6.87 -13.75 17.29
C SER A 27 6.87 -15.22 16.85
N GLU A 28 6.94 -16.14 17.80
CA GLU A 28 6.48 -17.51 17.59
C GLU A 28 4.95 -17.49 17.69
N GLY A 29 4.30 -17.37 16.52
CA GLY A 29 2.85 -17.43 16.40
C GLY A 29 2.34 -18.81 16.81
N MET A 30 1.29 -18.85 17.63
CA MET A 30 0.61 -20.08 18.06
C MET A 30 0.25 -20.96 16.86
N SER A 31 0.46 -22.28 17.01
CA SER A 31 0.18 -23.27 15.97
C SER A 31 -1.33 -23.47 15.78
N PHE A 32 -1.74 -23.83 14.56
CA PHE A 32 -3.13 -24.12 14.18
C PHE A 32 -3.84 -25.10 15.14
N ALA A 33 -3.11 -26.11 15.62
CA ALA A 33 -3.65 -27.09 16.56
C ALA A 33 -4.02 -26.46 17.92
N GLU A 34 -3.27 -25.47 18.38
CA GLU A 34 -3.54 -24.79 19.66
C GLU A 34 -4.72 -23.82 19.54
N LEU A 35 -4.83 -23.13 18.41
CA LEU A 35 -5.95 -22.20 18.15
C LEU A 35 -7.26 -22.95 17.91
N ALA A 36 -7.21 -24.08 17.18
CA ALA A 36 -8.33 -24.99 17.01
C ALA A 36 -8.73 -25.66 18.33
N ALA A 37 -7.77 -26.10 19.16
CA ALA A 37 -8.04 -26.67 20.48
C ALA A 37 -8.69 -25.64 21.43
N ALA A 38 -8.17 -24.42 21.48
CA ALA A 38 -8.71 -23.35 22.32
C ALA A 38 -10.16 -22.99 21.95
N LYS A 39 -10.48 -22.96 20.65
CA LYS A 39 -11.83 -22.64 20.16
C LYS A 39 -12.80 -23.84 20.20
N ALA A 40 -12.29 -25.07 20.10
CA ALA A 40 -13.06 -26.31 20.27
C ALA A 40 -13.53 -26.52 21.72
N VAL A 41 -12.80 -25.99 22.71
CA VAL A 41 -13.22 -25.98 24.11
C VAL A 41 -14.40 -25.03 24.34
N GLU A 42 -14.52 -23.95 23.56
CA GLU A 42 -15.61 -22.98 23.69
C GLU A 42 -16.90 -23.38 22.93
N LYS A 43 -16.79 -24.21 21.88
CA LYS A 43 -17.92 -24.59 21.01
C LYS A 43 -18.22 -26.08 20.89
N GLY A 44 -17.43 -26.96 21.48
CA GLY A 44 -17.56 -28.40 21.34
C GLY A 44 -17.04 -28.89 19.99
N THR A 45 -15.95 -29.67 20.02
CA THR A 45 -15.35 -30.47 18.93
C THR A 45 -14.85 -29.72 17.69
N ALA A 46 -13.53 -29.78 17.44
CA ALA A 46 -12.87 -29.30 16.22
C ALA A 46 -13.34 -30.02 14.93
N ALA A 47 -13.98 -31.18 15.06
CA ALA A 47 -14.66 -31.88 13.98
C ALA A 47 -16.05 -31.24 13.73
N GLY A 48 -16.12 -30.23 12.87
CA GLY A 48 -17.38 -29.58 12.50
C GLY A 48 -17.31 -28.09 12.16
N MET A 49 -16.12 -27.47 12.15
CA MET A 49 -15.99 -26.07 11.71
C MET A 49 -16.15 -25.98 10.19
N SER A 50 -17.05 -25.09 9.75
CA SER A 50 -17.19 -24.78 8.33
C SER A 50 -15.96 -24.03 7.80
N PHE A 51 -15.75 -24.05 6.49
CA PHE A 51 -14.69 -23.24 5.87
C PHE A 51 -14.80 -21.76 6.24
N LYS A 52 -16.03 -21.22 6.30
CA LYS A 52 -16.29 -19.87 6.81
C LYS A 52 -15.78 -19.66 8.23
N ASP A 53 -16.05 -20.60 9.13
CA ASP A 53 -15.59 -20.51 10.53
C ASP A 53 -14.06 -20.51 10.60
N MET A 54 -13.40 -21.35 9.80
CA MET A 54 -11.94 -21.40 9.71
C MET A 54 -11.36 -20.09 9.19
N TRP A 55 -11.91 -19.57 8.08
CA TRP A 55 -11.52 -18.29 7.48
C TRP A 55 -11.61 -17.14 8.49
N GLN A 56 -12.73 -17.02 9.18
CA GLN A 56 -12.97 -15.91 10.11
C GLN A 56 -12.25 -16.09 11.46
N ALA A 57 -11.93 -17.33 11.85
CA ALA A 57 -11.05 -17.59 12.99
C ALA A 57 -9.61 -17.16 12.69
N ARG A 58 -9.13 -17.47 11.47
CA ARG A 58 -7.76 -17.16 11.05
C ARG A 58 -7.55 -15.69 10.77
N PHE A 59 -8.53 -15.06 10.14
CA PHE A 59 -8.53 -13.65 9.79
C PHE A 59 -9.72 -12.95 10.45
N PRO A 60 -9.59 -12.51 11.71
CA PRO A 60 -10.65 -11.79 12.39
C PRO A 60 -11.11 -10.56 11.59
N GLY A 61 -12.43 -10.42 11.41
CA GLY A 61 -13.02 -9.34 10.61
C GLY A 61 -12.95 -9.56 9.09
N ALA A 62 -12.54 -10.74 8.62
CA ALA A 62 -12.56 -11.07 7.20
C ALA A 62 -13.98 -11.41 6.71
N TYR A 63 -14.23 -11.03 5.46
CA TYR A 63 -15.52 -11.20 4.79
C TYR A 63 -15.56 -12.51 4.01
N TYR A 64 -16.75 -13.12 3.96
CA TYR A 64 -16.97 -14.43 3.36
C TYR A 64 -18.19 -14.39 2.46
N HIS A 65 -18.01 -14.71 1.18
CA HIS A 65 -19.06 -14.60 0.16
C HIS A 65 -19.24 -15.90 -0.59
N VAL A 66 -20.48 -16.40 -0.65
CA VAL A 66 -20.83 -17.56 -1.47
C VAL A 66 -21.50 -17.05 -2.75
N MET A 67 -20.75 -16.98 -3.84
CA MET A 67 -21.25 -16.51 -5.15
C MET A 67 -20.36 -16.98 -6.29
N ASP A 68 -20.92 -16.95 -7.50
CA ASP A 68 -20.21 -17.31 -8.73
C ASP A 68 -19.53 -16.08 -9.36
N GLY A 69 -18.27 -15.85 -9.00
CA GLY A 69 -17.44 -14.77 -9.53
C GLY A 69 -16.93 -15.02 -10.96
N SER A 70 -17.17 -16.21 -11.53
CA SER A 70 -16.62 -16.61 -12.84
C SER A 70 -17.07 -15.67 -13.97
N LYS A 71 -18.26 -15.07 -13.82
CA LYS A 71 -18.84 -14.09 -14.75
C LYS A 71 -18.03 -12.80 -14.84
N ILE A 72 -17.27 -12.46 -13.81
CA ILE A 72 -16.39 -11.29 -13.79
C ILE A 72 -15.04 -11.70 -14.39
N SER A 73 -14.67 -11.11 -15.53
CA SER A 73 -13.37 -11.38 -16.16
C SER A 73 -12.21 -10.86 -15.31
N GLN A 74 -11.03 -11.52 -15.37
CA GLN A 74 -9.82 -11.02 -14.68
C GLN A 74 -9.50 -9.57 -15.08
N GLY A 75 -9.70 -9.21 -16.35
CA GLY A 75 -9.51 -7.84 -16.83
C GLY A 75 -10.43 -6.83 -16.13
N ALA A 76 -11.64 -7.22 -15.71
CA ALA A 76 -12.48 -6.36 -14.88
C ALA A 76 -11.95 -6.25 -13.45
N TRP A 77 -11.48 -7.35 -12.86
CA TRP A 77 -10.89 -7.37 -11.52
C TRP A 77 -9.69 -6.43 -11.36
N ASP A 78 -8.84 -6.36 -12.38
CA ASP A 78 -7.60 -5.57 -12.35
C ASP A 78 -7.85 -4.05 -12.48
N ARG A 79 -9.00 -3.65 -13.04
CA ARG A 79 -9.28 -2.24 -13.30
C ARG A 79 -9.42 -1.40 -12.04
N ASN A 80 -8.89 -0.19 -12.06
CA ASN A 80 -8.96 0.75 -10.93
C ASN A 80 -10.39 1.24 -10.60
N ASP A 81 -11.33 1.20 -11.54
CA ASP A 81 -12.74 1.58 -11.35
C ASP A 81 -13.65 0.39 -10.96
N PHE A 82 -13.15 -0.84 -10.96
CA PHE A 82 -13.93 -1.99 -10.49
C PHE A 82 -14.25 -1.82 -8.99
N PRO A 83 -15.52 -1.98 -8.56
CA PRO A 83 -15.99 -1.73 -7.19
C PRO A 83 -15.57 -2.83 -6.19
N PHE A 84 -14.28 -3.17 -6.16
CA PHE A 84 -13.72 -4.23 -5.32
C PHE A 84 -13.97 -4.02 -3.81
N GLU A 85 -14.13 -2.77 -3.38
CA GLU A 85 -14.42 -2.40 -2.00
C GLU A 85 -15.76 -2.97 -1.49
N ARG A 86 -16.70 -3.26 -2.40
CA ARG A 86 -18.02 -3.80 -2.06
C ARG A 86 -17.92 -5.19 -1.43
N PHE A 87 -16.89 -5.96 -1.77
CA PHE A 87 -16.65 -7.28 -1.20
C PHE A 87 -16.15 -7.24 0.26
N PHE A 88 -15.77 -6.08 0.77
CA PHE A 88 -15.41 -5.91 2.19
C PHE A 88 -16.60 -5.39 3.02
N SER A 89 -17.76 -6.02 2.81
CA SER A 89 -19.00 -5.79 3.56
C SER A 89 -19.66 -7.14 3.84
N ASP A 90 -20.59 -7.19 4.79
CA ASP A 90 -21.24 -8.46 5.21
C ASP A 90 -22.12 -9.08 4.13
N SER A 91 -22.56 -8.27 3.15
CA SER A 91 -23.40 -8.69 2.04
C SER A 91 -23.00 -7.95 0.78
N VAL A 92 -22.82 -8.69 -0.31
CA VAL A 92 -22.51 -8.12 -1.62
C VAL A 92 -23.75 -8.18 -2.50
N ASP A 93 -24.07 -7.07 -3.16
CA ASP A 93 -25.10 -7.03 -4.17
C ASP A 93 -24.63 -7.79 -5.42
N GLU A 94 -25.39 -8.81 -5.83
CA GLU A 94 -25.11 -9.64 -7.01
C GLU A 94 -25.07 -8.84 -8.33
N SER A 95 -25.60 -7.61 -8.35
CA SER A 95 -25.44 -6.71 -9.49
C SER A 95 -23.97 -6.49 -9.89
N ILE A 96 -23.03 -6.66 -8.95
CA ILE A 96 -21.58 -6.59 -9.19
C ILE A 96 -21.09 -7.66 -10.18
N LEU A 97 -21.78 -8.80 -10.28
CA LEU A 97 -21.43 -9.88 -11.20
C LEU A 97 -21.66 -9.49 -12.67
N ASN A 98 -22.53 -8.50 -12.91
CA ASN A 98 -22.82 -7.94 -14.22
C ASN A 98 -22.14 -6.58 -14.44
N TRP A 99 -21.19 -6.22 -13.59
CA TRP A 99 -20.49 -4.95 -13.71
C TRP A 99 -19.75 -4.87 -15.06
N ALA A 100 -19.88 -3.73 -15.72
CA ALA A 100 -19.17 -3.41 -16.94
C ALA A 100 -18.51 -2.03 -16.80
N SER A 101 -17.34 -1.87 -17.39
CA SER A 101 -16.65 -0.59 -17.41
C SER A 101 -17.47 0.44 -18.18
N SER A 102 -17.68 1.62 -17.60
CA SER A 102 -18.40 2.72 -18.25
C SER A 102 -17.49 3.67 -19.04
N GLY A 103 -16.17 3.45 -19.05
CA GLY A 103 -15.23 4.35 -19.73
C GLY A 103 -13.75 3.95 -19.62
N ALA A 104 -12.88 4.92 -19.86
CA ALA A 104 -11.43 4.76 -19.70
C ALA A 104 -11.09 4.43 -18.24
N GLU A 105 -10.11 3.55 -18.05
CA GLU A 105 -9.67 3.19 -16.70
C GLU A 105 -9.02 4.39 -16.00
N PRO A 106 -9.41 4.72 -14.76
CA PRO A 106 -8.78 5.81 -14.03
C PRO A 106 -7.34 5.44 -13.67
N SER A 107 -6.48 6.45 -13.58
CA SER A 107 -5.10 6.26 -13.12
C SER A 107 -5.08 5.72 -11.70
N ALA A 108 -4.20 4.74 -11.44
CA ALA A 108 -3.93 4.24 -10.10
C ALA A 108 -3.54 5.36 -9.12
N ASN A 109 -2.94 6.46 -9.60
CA ASN A 109 -2.52 7.59 -8.79
C ASN A 109 -3.62 8.64 -8.56
N SER A 110 -4.85 8.42 -9.06
CA SER A 110 -5.93 9.37 -8.82
C SER A 110 -6.32 9.39 -7.33
N PRO A 111 -6.65 10.56 -6.75
CA PRO A 111 -7.06 10.65 -5.35
C PRO A 111 -8.25 9.74 -5.01
N GLU A 112 -9.19 9.56 -5.94
CA GLU A 112 -10.37 8.72 -5.77
C GLU A 112 -10.02 7.24 -5.65
N VAL A 113 -9.13 6.75 -6.53
CA VAL A 113 -8.65 5.37 -6.52
C VAL A 113 -7.85 5.10 -5.25
N GLN A 114 -6.93 6.00 -4.90
CA GLN A 114 -6.13 5.91 -3.68
C GLN A 114 -6.98 5.94 -2.40
N SER A 115 -8.03 6.76 -2.36
CA SER A 115 -8.98 6.82 -1.26
C SER A 115 -9.72 5.50 -1.09
N ARG A 116 -10.19 4.89 -2.19
CA ARG A 116 -10.87 3.58 -2.15
C ARG A 116 -9.93 2.46 -1.66
N TRP A 117 -8.69 2.43 -2.13
CA TRP A 117 -7.68 1.46 -1.66
C TRP A 117 -7.32 1.63 -0.19
N SER A 118 -7.22 2.88 0.27
CA SER A 118 -6.95 3.20 1.67
C SER A 118 -8.12 2.81 2.58
N ALA A 119 -9.37 2.96 2.12
CA ALA A 119 -10.56 2.58 2.88
C ALA A 119 -10.70 1.06 3.11
N THR A 120 -10.02 0.24 2.30
CA THR A 120 -10.02 -1.23 2.42
C THR A 120 -8.75 -1.77 3.07
N ALA A 121 -7.85 -0.91 3.53
CA ALA A 121 -6.57 -1.30 4.12
C ALA A 121 -6.71 -2.43 5.16
N GLY A 122 -5.90 -3.47 5.03
CA GLY A 122 -5.83 -4.63 5.91
C GLY A 122 -7.00 -5.62 5.79
N LYS A 123 -8.08 -5.25 5.11
CA LYS A 123 -9.28 -6.09 4.98
C LYS A 123 -9.02 -7.29 4.08
N LYS A 124 -9.68 -8.40 4.39
CA LYS A 124 -9.58 -9.65 3.63
C LYS A 124 -10.97 -10.14 3.30
N ALA A 125 -11.16 -10.62 2.08
CA ALA A 125 -12.42 -11.20 1.62
C ALA A 125 -12.12 -12.41 0.74
N VAL A 126 -12.94 -13.45 0.88
CA VAL A 126 -12.89 -14.63 0.02
C VAL A 126 -14.26 -14.85 -0.63
N ILE A 127 -14.23 -15.15 -1.92
CA ILE A 127 -15.39 -15.54 -2.73
C ILE A 127 -15.27 -17.04 -3.00
N VAL A 128 -16.29 -17.78 -2.59
CA VAL A 128 -16.37 -19.23 -2.70
C VAL A 128 -17.54 -19.58 -3.63
N PRO A 129 -17.30 -20.30 -4.73
CA PRO A 129 -18.38 -20.77 -5.60
C PRO A 129 -19.35 -21.67 -4.82
N PRO A 130 -20.67 -21.59 -5.05
CA PRO A 130 -21.65 -22.45 -4.38
C PRO A 130 -21.35 -23.95 -4.50
N ALA A 131 -20.80 -24.38 -5.65
CA ALA A 131 -20.38 -25.76 -5.86
C ALA A 131 -19.22 -26.18 -4.94
N LEU A 132 -18.25 -25.30 -4.68
CA LEU A 132 -17.15 -25.57 -3.76
C LEU A 132 -17.64 -25.57 -2.31
N GLU A 133 -18.48 -24.60 -1.93
CA GLU A 133 -19.09 -24.53 -0.59
C GLU A 133 -19.78 -25.85 -0.22
N GLN A 134 -20.60 -26.39 -1.12
CA GLN A 134 -21.28 -27.67 -0.90
C GLN A 134 -20.30 -28.84 -0.78
N LYS A 135 -19.25 -28.90 -1.62
CA LYS A 135 -18.22 -29.95 -1.53
C LYS A 135 -17.50 -29.93 -0.17
N MET A 136 -17.23 -28.74 0.37
CA MET A 136 -16.53 -28.57 1.65
C MET A 136 -17.39 -28.94 2.86
N GLN A 137 -18.72 -28.75 2.81
CA GLN A 137 -19.62 -29.11 3.93
C GLN A 137 -19.59 -30.61 4.25
N GLY A 138 -19.41 -31.47 3.24
CA GLY A 138 -19.28 -32.91 3.41
C GLY A 138 -17.84 -33.42 3.51
N ASN A 139 -16.85 -32.53 3.38
CA ASN A 139 -15.43 -32.90 3.31
C ASN A 139 -14.55 -31.89 4.07
N PRO A 140 -14.35 -32.09 5.39
CA PRO A 140 -13.49 -31.24 6.20
C PRO A 140 -12.03 -31.18 5.71
N GLU A 141 -11.49 -32.30 5.21
CA GLU A 141 -10.11 -32.36 4.69
C GLU A 141 -9.92 -31.45 3.47
N LEU A 142 -10.94 -31.39 2.59
CA LEU A 142 -10.94 -30.45 1.47
C LEU A 142 -10.94 -29.01 1.99
N ALA A 143 -11.79 -28.68 2.96
CA ALA A 143 -11.86 -27.34 3.53
C ALA A 143 -10.54 -26.90 4.19
N GLU A 144 -9.86 -27.81 4.90
CA GLU A 144 -8.52 -27.58 5.46
C GLU A 144 -7.48 -27.35 4.36
N LYS A 145 -7.50 -28.16 3.30
CA LYS A 145 -6.60 -27.99 2.15
C LYS A 145 -6.80 -26.62 1.48
N VAL A 146 -8.04 -26.20 1.27
CA VAL A 146 -8.36 -24.89 0.68
C VAL A 146 -7.88 -23.76 1.59
N MET A 147 -8.09 -23.88 2.91
CA MET A 147 -7.58 -22.90 3.87
C MET A 147 -6.06 -22.79 3.79
N ALA A 148 -5.34 -23.91 3.77
CA ALA A 148 -3.88 -23.93 3.65
C ALA A 148 -3.40 -23.26 2.36
N THR A 149 -4.08 -23.47 1.24
CA THR A 149 -3.78 -22.81 -0.04
C THR A 149 -3.90 -21.28 0.09
N VAL A 150 -5.01 -20.79 0.65
CA VAL A 150 -5.25 -19.35 0.81
C VAL A 150 -4.27 -18.73 1.81
N GLU A 151 -3.99 -19.40 2.92
CA GLU A 151 -3.00 -18.94 3.90
C GLU A 151 -1.60 -18.84 3.30
N ASN A 152 -1.17 -19.87 2.57
CA ASN A 152 0.13 -19.88 1.92
C ASN A 152 0.23 -18.76 0.88
N PHE A 153 -0.83 -18.51 0.12
CA PHE A 153 -0.87 -17.37 -0.81
C PHE A 153 -0.70 -16.05 -0.07
N ILE A 154 -1.48 -15.78 0.98
CA ILE A 154 -1.39 -14.52 1.74
C ILE A 154 0.00 -14.34 2.38
N ALA A 155 0.58 -15.43 2.90
CA ALA A 155 1.88 -15.40 3.58
C ALA A 155 3.08 -15.20 2.62
N THR A 156 2.99 -15.73 1.41
CA THR A 156 4.09 -15.69 0.42
C THR A 156 3.97 -14.56 -0.59
N TYR A 157 2.79 -13.97 -0.74
CA TYR A 157 2.59 -12.86 -1.67
C TYR A 157 3.44 -11.65 -1.25
N PRO A 158 4.23 -11.05 -2.16
CA PRO A 158 5.14 -9.94 -1.85
C PRO A 158 4.38 -8.61 -1.67
N ALA A 159 3.58 -8.53 -0.60
CA ALA A 159 2.79 -7.37 -0.24
C ALA A 159 3.38 -6.62 0.96
N THR A 160 3.15 -5.31 1.02
CA THR A 160 3.43 -4.52 2.21
C THR A 160 2.41 -4.82 3.32
N PRO A 161 2.81 -4.67 4.60
CA PRO A 161 1.86 -4.76 5.70
C PRO A 161 0.69 -3.79 5.50
N GLY A 162 -0.54 -4.28 5.72
CA GLY A 162 -1.75 -3.47 5.56
C GLY A 162 -2.40 -3.55 4.17
N CYS A 163 -1.87 -4.35 3.23
CA CYS A 163 -2.59 -4.65 1.99
C CYS A 163 -3.95 -5.29 2.25
N SER A 164 -4.91 -4.98 1.36
CA SER A 164 -6.18 -5.66 1.30
C SER A 164 -6.15 -6.80 0.29
N TYR A 165 -6.86 -7.89 0.58
CA TYR A 165 -6.90 -9.09 -0.24
C TYR A 165 -8.33 -9.45 -0.58
N LEU A 166 -8.63 -9.53 -1.87
CA LEU A 166 -9.86 -10.13 -2.38
C LEU A 166 -9.48 -11.37 -3.20
N ILE A 167 -9.96 -12.54 -2.78
CA ILE A 167 -9.55 -13.83 -3.35
C ILE A 167 -10.80 -14.55 -3.85
N GLU A 168 -10.78 -15.01 -5.09
CA GLU A 168 -11.81 -15.88 -5.67
C GLU A 168 -11.25 -17.30 -5.79
N LEU A 169 -12.01 -18.27 -5.30
CA LEU A 169 -11.71 -19.68 -5.45
C LEU A 169 -12.44 -20.27 -6.66
N ASP A 170 -11.87 -21.33 -7.25
CA ASP A 170 -12.54 -22.14 -8.26
C ASP A 170 -13.35 -23.30 -7.63
N GLU A 171 -13.98 -24.15 -8.44
CA GLU A 171 -14.74 -25.30 -7.95
C GLU A 171 -13.89 -26.41 -7.29
N ASN A 172 -12.57 -26.36 -7.44
CA ASN A 172 -11.60 -27.31 -6.88
C ASN A 172 -10.95 -26.78 -5.60
N GLY A 173 -11.19 -25.51 -5.25
CA GLY A 173 -10.58 -24.86 -4.11
C GLY A 173 -9.19 -24.29 -4.37
N GLU A 174 -8.83 -24.11 -5.64
CA GLU A 174 -7.66 -23.35 -6.04
C GLU A 174 -8.01 -21.87 -6.21
N ILE A 175 -7.00 -20.99 -6.15
CA ILE A 175 -7.20 -19.55 -6.33
C ILE A 175 -7.37 -19.29 -7.82
N SER A 176 -8.59 -18.93 -8.23
CA SER A 176 -8.92 -18.61 -9.62
C SER A 176 -8.49 -17.19 -9.99
N LYS A 177 -8.88 -16.22 -9.16
CA LYS A 177 -8.60 -14.80 -9.34
C LYS A 177 -8.28 -14.18 -8.00
N TYR A 178 -7.54 -13.08 -8.04
CA TYR A 178 -7.29 -12.31 -6.84
C TYR A 178 -7.03 -10.86 -7.19
N ARG A 179 -7.25 -9.98 -6.20
CA ARG A 179 -6.80 -8.61 -6.22
C ARG A 179 -6.17 -8.27 -4.88
N VAL A 180 -4.93 -7.78 -4.93
CA VAL A 180 -4.23 -7.24 -3.77
C VAL A 180 -4.05 -5.75 -3.98
N THR A 181 -4.56 -4.94 -3.07
CA THR A 181 -4.37 -3.48 -3.11
C THR A 181 -3.60 -3.02 -1.90
N SER A 182 -2.56 -2.22 -2.14
CA SER A 182 -1.84 -1.55 -1.07
C SER A 182 -2.62 -0.32 -0.64
N PRO A 183 -2.75 -0.04 0.68
CA PRO A 183 -3.15 1.29 1.10
C PRO A 183 -2.16 2.26 0.49
N GLY A 184 -2.69 3.31 -0.14
CA GLY A 184 -1.86 4.35 -0.69
C GLY A 184 -0.96 4.89 0.40
N THR A 185 0.34 4.62 0.34
CA THR A 185 1.27 5.57 0.94
C THR A 185 1.06 6.84 0.15
N ILE A 186 0.44 7.84 0.77
CA ILE A 186 0.83 9.21 0.49
C ILE A 186 2.32 9.19 0.82
N THR A 187 3.16 8.98 -0.19
CA THR A 187 4.55 9.37 -0.15
C THR A 187 4.51 10.89 -0.12
N VAL A 188 4.14 11.45 1.05
CA VAL A 188 4.72 12.71 1.46
C VAL A 188 6.19 12.39 1.45
N SER A 189 6.87 12.84 0.38
CA SER A 189 8.32 12.90 0.41
C SER A 189 8.63 13.53 1.77
N SER A 190 9.31 12.78 2.64
CA SER A 190 9.62 13.22 4.00
C SER A 190 10.01 14.70 3.95
N SER A 191 9.61 15.51 4.92
CA SER A 191 9.99 16.93 4.99
C SER A 191 11.48 17.15 4.66
N GLU A 192 12.36 16.19 4.98
CA GLU A 192 13.76 16.14 4.56
C GLU A 192 14.00 16.20 3.03
N PHE A 193 13.21 15.53 2.20
CA PHE A 193 13.32 15.57 0.74
C PHE A 193 12.87 16.92 0.17
N VAL A 194 11.84 17.54 0.76
CA VAL A 194 11.37 18.89 0.38
C VAL A 194 12.42 19.93 0.77
N GLU A 195 12.95 19.85 1.99
CA GLU A 195 14.00 20.74 2.46
C GLU A 195 15.32 20.52 1.72
N ALA A 196 15.69 19.27 1.38
CA ALA A 196 16.85 18.99 0.55
C ALA A 196 16.71 19.53 -0.88
N ARG A 197 15.49 19.52 -1.44
CA ARG A 197 15.22 20.14 -2.74
C ARG A 197 15.33 21.66 -2.67
N LYS A 198 14.69 22.30 -1.68
CA LYS A 198 14.83 23.74 -1.44
C LYS A 198 16.28 24.14 -1.20
N ALA A 199 17.04 23.35 -0.46
CA ALA A 199 18.46 23.60 -0.22
C ALA A 199 19.30 23.48 -1.50
N ARG A 200 19.00 22.50 -2.37
CA ARG A 200 19.65 22.39 -3.69
C ARG A 200 19.30 23.56 -4.60
N GLU A 201 18.03 23.96 -4.64
CA GLU A 201 17.56 25.12 -5.41
C GLU A 201 18.19 26.42 -4.91
N ALA A 202 18.27 26.63 -3.58
CA ALA A 202 18.92 27.79 -2.97
C ALA A 202 20.43 27.83 -3.26
N LYS A 203 21.12 26.68 -3.16
CA LYS A 203 22.54 26.58 -3.53
C LYS A 203 22.74 26.91 -5.01
N HIS A 204 21.89 26.40 -5.89
CA HIS A 204 21.98 26.68 -7.32
C HIS A 204 21.80 28.18 -7.62
N ALA A 205 20.81 28.82 -6.98
CA ALA A 205 20.57 30.26 -7.12
C ALA A 205 21.76 31.11 -6.62
N GLU A 206 22.40 30.73 -5.51
CA GLU A 206 23.61 31.42 -5.04
C GLU A 206 24.80 31.24 -6.00
N TYR A 207 25.00 30.02 -6.51
CA TYR A 207 26.06 29.75 -7.50
C TYR A 207 25.84 30.55 -8.79
N GLU A 208 24.61 30.66 -9.25
CA GLU A 208 24.26 31.46 -10.43
C GLU A 208 24.51 32.94 -10.20
N ARG A 209 24.11 33.49 -9.03
CA ARG A 209 24.40 34.89 -8.67
C ARG A 209 25.90 35.18 -8.60
N LEU A 210 26.69 34.27 -8.01
CA LEU A 210 28.15 34.37 -7.95
C LEU A 210 28.78 34.28 -9.35
N ALA A 211 28.24 33.43 -10.22
CA ALA A 211 28.69 33.30 -11.59
C ALA A 211 28.42 34.60 -12.38
N GLU A 212 27.23 35.19 -12.26
CA GLU A 212 26.88 36.47 -12.87
C GLU A 212 27.77 37.62 -12.37
N GLU A 213 27.98 37.72 -11.05
CA GLU A 213 28.86 38.72 -10.46
C GLU A 213 30.31 38.56 -10.96
N SER A 214 30.79 37.33 -11.05
CA SER A 214 32.13 37.04 -11.59
C SER A 214 32.24 37.40 -13.08
N ALA A 215 31.19 37.15 -13.87
CA ALA A 215 31.13 37.51 -15.27
C ALA A 215 31.12 39.03 -15.47
N LEU A 216 30.39 39.77 -14.63
CA LEU A 216 30.40 41.24 -14.61
C LEU A 216 31.78 41.79 -14.23
N LYS A 217 32.42 41.26 -13.20
CA LYS A 217 33.79 41.66 -12.81
C LYS A 217 34.79 41.41 -13.93
N ARG A 218 34.71 40.27 -14.63
CA ARG A 218 35.55 39.98 -15.80
C ARG A 218 35.32 40.97 -16.93
N LYS A 219 34.06 41.33 -17.23
CA LYS A 219 33.73 42.35 -18.24
C LYS A 219 34.28 43.72 -17.88
N MET A 220 34.14 44.15 -16.63
CA MET A 220 34.67 45.43 -16.16
C MET A 220 36.20 45.47 -16.24
N LEU A 221 36.88 44.40 -15.81
CA LEU A 221 38.34 44.31 -15.91
C LEU A 221 38.80 44.36 -17.38
N ALA A 222 38.11 43.65 -18.28
CA ALA A 222 38.41 43.69 -19.71
C ALA A 222 38.25 45.10 -20.29
N GLN A 223 37.17 45.81 -19.94
CA GLN A 223 36.97 47.21 -20.36
C GLN A 223 38.05 48.15 -19.80
N GLU A 224 38.45 47.98 -18.54
CA GLU A 224 39.51 48.79 -17.93
C GLU A 224 40.87 48.55 -18.60
N VAL A 225 41.20 47.30 -18.89
CA VAL A 225 42.43 46.93 -19.61
C VAL A 225 42.43 47.52 -21.01
N ASP A 226 41.32 47.39 -21.73
CA ASP A 226 41.16 47.93 -23.08
C ASP A 226 41.27 49.46 -23.07
N ARG A 227 40.60 50.13 -22.12
CA ARG A 227 40.72 51.59 -21.91
C ARG A 227 42.17 52.02 -21.67
N ARG A 228 42.90 51.31 -20.81
CA ARG A 228 44.31 51.61 -20.53
C ARG A 228 45.20 51.39 -21.75
N PHE A 229 44.94 50.34 -22.53
CA PHE A 229 45.64 50.08 -23.78
C PHE A 229 45.45 51.22 -24.78
N TYR A 230 44.21 51.66 -25.01
CA TYR A 230 43.93 52.78 -25.91
C TYR A 230 44.46 54.12 -25.40
N GLN A 231 44.40 54.39 -24.09
CA GLN A 231 45.01 55.58 -23.50
C GLN A 231 46.53 55.58 -23.68
N SER A 232 47.20 54.45 -23.40
CA SER A 232 48.64 54.32 -23.62
C SER A 232 49.02 54.50 -25.09
N LYS A 233 48.21 53.96 -26.02
CA LYS A 233 48.41 54.12 -27.46
C LYS A 233 48.22 55.56 -27.92
N ALA A 234 47.22 56.26 -27.38
CA ALA A 234 47.02 57.68 -27.69
C ALA A 234 48.18 58.55 -27.19
N VAL A 235 48.68 58.28 -25.98
CA VAL A 235 49.85 58.98 -25.42
C VAL A 235 51.11 58.70 -26.23
N SER A 236 51.33 57.46 -26.67
CA SER A 236 52.50 57.14 -27.51
C SER A 236 52.42 57.80 -28.88
N ILE A 237 51.24 57.79 -29.54
CA ILE A 237 51.03 58.50 -30.81
C ILE A 237 51.33 60.00 -30.65
N ALA A 238 50.77 60.65 -29.63
CA ALA A 238 51.02 62.07 -29.36
C ALA A 238 52.51 62.36 -29.10
N ALA A 239 53.23 61.44 -28.42
CA ALA A 239 54.67 61.58 -28.21
C ALA A 239 55.48 61.42 -29.51
N TYR A 240 55.09 60.49 -30.40
CA TYR A 240 55.74 60.30 -31.70
C TYR A 240 55.46 61.47 -32.67
N GLU A 241 54.25 62.05 -32.63
CA GLU A 241 53.92 63.28 -33.37
C GLU A 241 54.72 64.49 -32.86
N ALA A 242 54.80 64.69 -31.53
CA ALA A 242 55.58 65.77 -30.93
C ALA A 242 57.09 65.65 -31.22
N ALA A 243 57.61 64.43 -31.40
CA ALA A 243 58.98 64.16 -31.78
C ALA A 243 59.23 64.29 -33.31
N GLY A 244 58.20 64.56 -34.12
CA GLY A 244 58.31 64.73 -35.58
C GLY A 244 58.59 63.43 -36.35
N ILE A 245 58.34 62.27 -35.74
CA ILE A 245 58.62 60.94 -36.31
C ILE A 245 57.46 60.46 -37.19
N LEU A 246 56.23 60.89 -36.89
CA LEU A 246 55.04 60.68 -37.71
C LEU A 246 54.70 61.99 -38.43
N LYS A 247 54.52 61.93 -39.76
CA LYS A 247 54.03 63.03 -40.61
C LYS A 247 52.60 62.75 -41.06
#